data_AF-A0A257QGK3-F1
#
_entry.id   AF-A0A257QGK3-F1
#
_cell.length_a   1.000
_cell.length_b   1.000
_cell.length_c   1.000
_cell.angle_alpha   90.00
_cell.angle_beta   90.00
_cell.angle_gamma   90.00
#
_symmetry.space_group_name_H-M   'P 1'
#
loop_
_entity.id
_entity.type
_entity.pdbx_description
1 polymer ?
#
loop_
_entity_poly.entity_id
_entity_poly.type
_entity_poly.pdbx_seq_one_letter_code
_entity_poly.pdbx_strand_id
1 'polypeptide(L)'
;MSEPSTLLLGAGTQPAFIQTRMINRHGLIAGATGTGKTVTLQVLAEQFSRLGTPVFVADIKGDLSGIALAGKPHPKVSERALKMGLEPIPFAPNPVIFWDVYGEKGHPLRLTLSELGPVVLARLLGLNDLQEDVINIAFQIADDQGLLLLDFKDFEALLRHLDEAGDTYQANYGRIAAPTLGAIMRAVTAFKREGAAALFGEPAITLDDLLIQSDSGAGMIHVLAADRLYREGPKVYAALLLWLLSELFEKMPEVGDLDVPKFVLFFDEAHLLFDDAPKPLLDKIEQVVRLVRSKGVGVYFVTQNPLDLPETVLGQLGNRVQHALRAFTPRDQKAVRAAAQTFRSNAAVDVETVITTLGVGEALVSCLDAKGMPTPVEQILLRPPMSRIGPVTDDERATILQRSRYRGRFDTLVDRESAYELLKSRAEHAQKINATPPPAIGQTPSHAPARTRQTPIEAFIGSAARAIGSQLGRQLIRSVLGSLKR
;
A
#
# COMPACT_ATOMS: atom_id res chain seq x y z
N MET A 1 -14.41 -10.75 -32.61
CA MET A 1 -13.40 -10.40 -31.59
C MET A 1 -12.58 -9.29 -32.19
N SER A 2 -12.61 -8.08 -31.62
CA SER A 2 -11.68 -7.01 -32.01
C SER A 2 -10.25 -7.52 -31.86
N GLU A 3 -9.34 -7.11 -32.73
CA GLU A 3 -7.93 -7.39 -32.54
C GLU A 3 -7.49 -6.88 -31.15
N PRO A 4 -6.68 -7.65 -30.41
CA PRO A 4 -6.20 -7.21 -29.11
C PRO A 4 -5.42 -5.91 -29.26
N SER A 5 -5.82 -4.87 -28.53
CA SER A 5 -5.07 -3.62 -28.49
C SER A 5 -3.65 -3.90 -27.97
N THR A 6 -2.65 -3.31 -28.63
CA THR A 6 -1.23 -3.48 -28.30
C THR A 6 -0.58 -2.13 -27.99
N LEU A 7 0.33 -2.12 -27.02
CA LEU A 7 1.16 -0.96 -26.69
C LEU A 7 2.57 -1.19 -27.24
N LEU A 8 3.05 -0.30 -28.11
CA LEU A 8 4.43 -0.34 -28.58
C LEU A 8 5.38 0.06 -27.45
N LEU A 9 6.27 -0.85 -27.06
CA LEU A 9 7.32 -0.57 -26.09
C LEU A 9 8.58 0.00 -26.76
N GLY A 10 8.87 -0.42 -27.99
CA GLY A 10 10.03 0.01 -28.75
C GLY A 10 10.24 -0.86 -29.99
N ALA A 11 11.29 -0.60 -30.75
CA ALA A 11 11.61 -1.37 -31.95
C ALA A 11 13.11 -1.61 -32.11
N GLY A 12 13.44 -2.79 -32.65
CA GLY A 12 14.77 -3.17 -33.12
C GLY A 12 14.63 -3.84 -34.49
N THR A 13 15.11 -5.08 -34.62
CA THR A 13 14.83 -5.90 -35.82
C THR A 13 13.34 -6.15 -35.98
N GLN A 14 12.64 -6.37 -34.86
CA GLN A 14 11.19 -6.43 -34.79
C GLN A 14 10.66 -5.42 -33.76
N PRO A 15 9.45 -4.87 -33.96
CA PRO A 15 8.78 -4.09 -32.92
C PRO A 15 8.35 -4.99 -31.75
N ALA A 16 8.52 -4.49 -30.53
CA ALA A 16 8.07 -5.17 -29.32
C ALA A 16 6.81 -4.51 -28.77
N PHE A 17 5.82 -5.34 -28.47
CA PHE A 17 4.52 -4.89 -27.99
C PHE A 17 4.12 -5.58 -26.69
N ILE A 18 3.44 -4.84 -25.82
CA ILE A 18 2.67 -5.41 -24.71
C ILE A 18 1.22 -5.52 -25.16
N GLN A 19 0.65 -6.72 -25.08
CA GLN A 19 -0.79 -6.87 -25.23
C GLN A 19 -1.51 -6.30 -24.00
N THR A 20 -2.51 -5.47 -24.23
CA THR A 20 -3.27 -4.79 -23.16
C THR A 20 -3.84 -5.76 -22.12
N ARG A 21 -4.45 -6.85 -22.59
CA ARG A 21 -4.94 -7.95 -21.73
C ARG A 21 -3.86 -8.73 -20.96
N MET A 22 -2.59 -8.55 -21.32
CA MET A 22 -1.45 -9.21 -20.66
C MET A 22 -0.72 -8.29 -19.67
N ILE A 23 -1.21 -7.06 -19.44
CA ILE A 23 -0.63 -6.13 -18.45
C ILE A 23 -0.77 -6.68 -17.02
N ASN A 24 -1.89 -7.35 -16.69
CA ASN A 24 -2.08 -7.97 -15.38
C ASN A 24 -1.29 -9.28 -15.18
N ARG A 25 -0.50 -9.71 -16.17
CA ARG A 25 0.43 -10.85 -16.04
C ARG A 25 1.79 -10.43 -15.46
N HIS A 26 1.81 -9.29 -14.77
CA HIS A 26 2.96 -8.70 -14.08
C HIS A 26 4.15 -8.40 -15.01
N GLY A 27 5.19 -7.78 -14.45
CA GLY A 27 6.40 -7.57 -15.20
C GLY A 27 7.63 -7.24 -14.37
N LEU A 28 8.78 -7.30 -15.07
CA LEU A 28 10.09 -6.99 -14.54
C LEU A 28 10.76 -5.92 -15.41
N ILE A 29 11.29 -4.88 -14.77
CA ILE A 29 12.17 -3.89 -15.39
C ILE A 29 13.50 -3.93 -14.64
N ALA A 30 14.54 -4.49 -15.25
CA ALA A 30 15.84 -4.69 -14.61
C ALA A 30 16.97 -4.00 -15.35
N GLY A 31 18.10 -3.75 -14.69
CA GLY A 31 19.31 -3.17 -15.27
C GLY A 31 20.06 -2.21 -14.34
N ALA A 32 21.31 -1.89 -14.66
CA ALA A 32 22.14 -1.02 -13.82
C ALA A 32 21.59 0.42 -13.69
N THR A 33 22.13 1.21 -12.77
CA THR A 33 21.76 2.62 -12.61
C THR A 33 22.10 3.42 -13.87
N GLY A 34 21.18 4.29 -14.30
CA GLY A 34 21.35 5.19 -15.45
C GLY A 34 21.15 4.54 -16.83
N THR A 35 20.71 3.29 -16.91
CA THR A 35 20.57 2.57 -18.20
C THR A 35 19.24 2.83 -18.92
N GLY A 36 18.21 3.30 -18.21
CA GLY A 36 16.90 3.64 -18.78
C GLY A 36 15.68 3.05 -18.07
N LYS A 37 15.86 2.39 -16.91
CA LYS A 37 14.77 1.80 -16.11
C LYS A 37 13.63 2.77 -15.81
N THR A 38 13.94 3.93 -15.21
CA THR A 38 12.93 4.95 -14.86
C THR A 38 12.16 5.43 -16.10
N VAL A 39 12.84 5.62 -17.23
CA VAL A 39 12.18 6.02 -18.48
C VAL A 39 11.26 4.92 -19.01
N THR A 40 11.64 3.65 -18.87
CA THR A 40 10.76 2.52 -19.22
C THR A 40 9.53 2.46 -18.33
N LEU A 41 9.72 2.60 -17.01
CA LEU A 41 8.63 2.72 -16.05
C LEU A 41 7.68 3.86 -16.48
N GLN A 42 8.23 5.05 -16.73
CA GLN A 42 7.49 6.23 -17.16
C GLN A 42 6.66 5.97 -18.42
N VAL A 43 7.25 5.37 -19.45
CA VAL A 43 6.57 5.01 -20.71
C VAL A 43 5.42 4.05 -20.42
N LEU A 44 5.63 3.01 -19.62
CA LEU A 44 4.56 2.06 -19.29
C LEU A 44 3.44 2.72 -18.48
N ALA A 45 3.78 3.50 -17.46
CA ALA A 45 2.82 4.19 -16.61
C ALA A 45 1.94 5.17 -17.41
N GLU A 46 2.52 5.98 -18.30
CA GLU A 46 1.73 6.90 -19.12
C GLU A 46 0.86 6.16 -20.16
N GLN A 47 1.34 5.06 -20.73
CA GLN A 47 0.55 4.28 -21.69
C GLN A 47 -0.62 3.56 -20.99
N PHE A 48 -0.40 3.02 -19.78
CA PHE A 48 -1.47 2.39 -18.99
C PHE A 48 -2.51 3.42 -18.53
N SER A 49 -2.07 4.58 -18.07
CA SER A 49 -2.96 5.71 -17.77
C SER A 49 -3.85 6.08 -18.96
N ARG A 50 -3.28 6.16 -20.17
CA ARG A 50 -4.04 6.47 -21.40
C ARG A 50 -5.07 5.41 -21.78
N LEU A 51 -4.90 4.16 -21.35
CA LEU A 51 -5.90 3.10 -21.50
C LEU A 51 -7.04 3.21 -20.47
N GLY A 52 -6.97 4.17 -19.56
CA GLY A 52 -7.93 4.31 -18.47
C GLY A 52 -7.54 3.53 -17.21
N THR A 53 -6.41 2.83 -17.19
CA THR A 53 -5.95 2.07 -16.02
C THR A 53 -5.23 3.00 -15.04
N PRO A 54 -5.71 3.17 -13.80
CA PRO A 54 -4.99 3.90 -12.77
C PRO A 54 -3.69 3.18 -12.41
N VAL A 55 -2.64 3.96 -12.15
CA VAL A 55 -1.29 3.47 -11.91
C VAL A 55 -0.78 4.02 -10.58
N PHE A 56 -0.18 3.18 -9.75
CA PHE A 56 0.57 3.63 -8.58
C PHE A 56 2.06 3.36 -8.77
N VAL A 57 2.88 4.35 -8.47
CA VAL A 57 4.33 4.25 -8.51
C VAL A 57 4.91 4.74 -7.19
N ALA A 58 5.75 3.90 -6.58
CA ALA A 58 6.63 4.30 -5.49
C ALA A 58 7.94 4.87 -6.06
N ASP A 59 8.08 6.20 -6.06
CA ASP A 59 9.25 6.90 -6.59
C ASP A 59 10.29 7.14 -5.50
N ILE A 60 11.26 6.24 -5.39
CA ILE A 60 12.35 6.32 -4.40
C ILE A 60 13.45 7.29 -4.84
N LYS A 61 13.68 7.45 -6.14
CA LYS A 61 14.74 8.32 -6.67
C LYS A 61 14.31 9.78 -6.75
N GLY A 62 13.01 10.04 -6.77
CA GLY A 62 12.43 11.37 -6.93
C GLY A 62 12.52 11.89 -8.37
N ASP A 63 12.85 11.04 -9.35
CA ASP A 63 13.12 11.42 -10.73
C ASP A 63 11.91 11.23 -11.68
N LEU A 64 10.80 10.66 -11.19
CA LEU A 64 9.62 10.36 -12.00
C LEU A 64 8.59 11.48 -12.02
N SER A 65 8.68 12.44 -11.09
CA SER A 65 7.64 13.47 -10.94
C SER A 65 7.34 14.31 -12.19
N GLY A 66 8.28 14.44 -13.14
CA GLY A 66 8.05 15.08 -14.44
C GLY A 66 6.99 14.42 -15.31
N ILE A 67 6.57 13.19 -15.00
CA ILE A 67 5.47 12.50 -15.70
C ILE A 67 4.17 13.32 -15.73
N ALA A 68 4.00 14.26 -14.79
CA ALA A 68 2.85 15.18 -14.73
C ALA A 68 2.85 16.27 -15.81
N LEU A 69 3.98 16.54 -16.46
CA LEU A 69 4.14 17.63 -17.41
C LEU A 69 4.45 17.08 -18.81
N ALA A 70 4.05 17.83 -19.83
CA ALA A 70 4.40 17.52 -21.21
C ALA A 70 5.93 17.53 -21.39
N GLY A 71 6.42 16.55 -22.17
CA GLY A 71 7.79 16.56 -22.66
C GLY A 71 8.06 17.77 -23.54
N LYS A 72 9.34 18.00 -23.83
CA LYS A 72 9.77 19.05 -24.77
C LYS A 72 10.37 18.40 -26.01
N PRO A 73 10.15 18.97 -27.21
CA PRO A 73 10.85 18.55 -28.41
C PRO A 73 12.36 18.53 -28.19
N HIS A 74 12.99 17.41 -28.52
CA HIS A 74 14.43 17.25 -28.45
C HIS A 74 14.91 16.43 -29.65
N PRO A 75 15.98 16.82 -30.36
CA PRO A 75 16.44 16.12 -31.56
C PRO A 75 16.61 14.60 -31.38
N LYS A 76 17.25 14.17 -30.28
CA LYS A 76 17.41 12.74 -29.93
C LYS A 76 16.10 11.96 -29.77
N VAL A 77 15.01 12.62 -29.34
CA VAL A 77 13.69 11.99 -29.18
C VAL A 77 13.04 11.81 -30.54
N SER A 78 13.08 12.84 -31.40
CA SER A 78 12.55 12.80 -32.75
C SER A 78 13.30 11.80 -33.63
N GLU A 79 14.64 11.80 -33.59
CA GLU A 79 15.49 10.82 -34.29
C GLU A 79 15.15 9.38 -33.86
N ARG A 80 14.91 9.17 -32.57
CA ARG A 80 14.54 7.86 -32.03
C ARG A 80 13.17 7.40 -32.54
N ALA A 81 12.17 8.27 -32.52
CA ALA A 81 10.85 7.98 -33.06
C ALA A 81 10.92 7.62 -34.56
N LEU A 82 11.67 8.42 -35.34
CA LEU A 82 11.89 8.17 -36.77
C LEU A 82 12.56 6.81 -37.03
N LYS A 83 13.59 6.44 -36.26
CA LYS A 83 14.24 5.12 -36.38
C LYS A 83 13.30 3.93 -36.13
N MET A 84 12.22 4.15 -35.37
CA MET A 84 11.22 3.13 -35.05
C MET A 84 10.06 3.11 -36.06
N GLY A 85 10.05 3.99 -37.06
CA GLY A 85 8.91 4.19 -37.94
C GLY A 85 7.68 4.77 -37.23
N LEU A 86 7.88 5.44 -36.09
CA LEU A 86 6.80 6.07 -35.34
C LEU A 86 6.45 7.44 -35.94
N GLU A 87 5.15 7.76 -35.93
CA GLU A 87 4.71 9.13 -36.09
C GLU A 87 5.34 10.05 -35.01
N PRO A 88 5.46 11.35 -35.27
CA PRO A 88 5.96 12.31 -34.29
C PRO A 88 5.24 12.16 -32.95
N ILE A 89 6.01 11.91 -31.90
CA ILE A 89 5.44 11.63 -30.58
C ILE A 89 4.77 12.90 -30.04
N PRO A 90 3.45 12.87 -29.77
CA PRO A 90 2.76 14.03 -29.25
C PRO A 90 3.14 14.21 -27.79
N PHE A 91 3.91 15.25 -27.47
CA PHE A 91 4.23 15.57 -26.09
C PHE A 91 2.97 16.02 -25.35
N ALA A 92 2.67 15.37 -24.24
CA ALA A 92 1.46 15.62 -23.48
C ALA A 92 1.69 15.35 -21.99
N PRO A 93 1.02 16.09 -21.09
CA PRO A 93 1.03 15.80 -19.67
C PRO A 93 0.21 14.53 -19.37
N ASN A 94 0.36 14.00 -18.16
CA ASN A 94 -0.48 12.94 -17.63
C ASN A 94 -1.21 13.42 -16.36
N PRO A 95 -2.39 12.87 -16.05
CA PRO A 95 -3.10 13.21 -14.83
C PRO A 95 -2.41 12.55 -13.63
N VAL A 96 -1.86 13.35 -12.72
CA VAL A 96 -1.03 12.87 -11.61
C VAL A 96 -1.58 13.33 -10.27
N ILE A 97 -1.49 12.45 -9.27
CA ILE A 97 -1.65 12.78 -7.85
C ILE A 97 -0.34 12.46 -7.14
N PHE A 98 0.23 13.46 -6.46
CA PHE A 98 1.41 13.25 -5.63
C PHE A 98 1.00 12.89 -4.20
N TRP A 99 1.60 11.81 -3.70
CA TRP A 99 1.48 11.34 -2.32
C TRP A 99 2.82 11.46 -1.60
N ASP A 100 2.77 11.70 -0.31
CA ASP A 100 3.94 11.71 0.56
C ASP A 100 3.49 11.35 1.98
N VAL A 101 4.16 10.42 2.65
CA VAL A 101 3.83 10.06 4.04
C VAL A 101 4.02 11.26 4.98
N TYR A 102 4.99 12.13 4.71
CA TYR A 102 5.28 13.30 5.54
C TYR A 102 4.54 14.57 5.10
N GLY A 103 3.87 14.54 3.93
CA GLY A 103 3.10 15.66 3.41
C GLY A 103 3.91 16.84 2.87
N GLU A 104 5.20 16.66 2.56
CA GLU A 104 6.09 17.73 2.09
C GLU A 104 6.06 17.86 0.56
N LYS A 105 6.11 16.72 -0.15
CA LYS A 105 6.15 16.64 -1.62
C LYS A 105 4.83 16.18 -2.24
N GLY A 106 3.80 15.95 -1.44
CA GLY A 106 2.53 15.38 -1.87
C GLY A 106 1.45 15.53 -0.80
N HIS A 107 0.25 15.05 -1.12
CA HIS A 107 -0.78 14.89 -0.08
C HIS A 107 -0.31 13.88 0.97
N PRO A 108 -0.54 14.13 2.27
CA PRO A 108 -0.24 13.19 3.32
C PRO A 108 -0.91 11.83 3.07
N LEU A 109 -0.11 10.78 2.88
CA LEU A 109 -0.62 9.42 2.77
C LEU A 109 -0.66 8.80 4.16
N ARG A 110 -1.87 8.53 4.66
CA ARG A 110 -2.10 7.89 5.95
C ARG A 110 -2.95 6.63 5.83
N LEU A 111 -2.74 5.73 6.77
CA LEU A 111 -3.47 4.49 7.01
C LEU A 111 -4.01 4.51 8.44
N THR A 112 -4.94 3.62 8.78
CA THR A 112 -5.22 3.31 10.18
C THR A 112 -4.58 1.98 10.61
N LEU A 113 -4.29 1.81 11.90
CA LEU A 113 -3.84 0.50 12.41
C LEU A 113 -4.90 -0.58 12.22
N SER A 114 -6.17 -0.21 12.31
CA SER A 114 -7.30 -1.10 12.06
C SER A 114 -7.30 -1.64 10.62
N GLU A 115 -7.05 -0.77 9.62
CA GLU A 115 -6.93 -1.18 8.22
C GLU A 115 -5.65 -1.96 7.92
N LEU A 116 -4.56 -1.66 8.63
CA LEU A 116 -3.33 -2.45 8.51
C LEU A 116 -3.52 -3.88 9.00
N GLY A 117 -4.27 -4.02 10.11
CA GLY A 117 -4.56 -5.29 10.74
C GLY A 117 -3.39 -5.85 11.57
N PRO A 118 -3.69 -6.86 12.41
CA PRO A 118 -2.75 -7.36 13.41
C PRO A 118 -1.56 -8.11 12.79
N VAL A 119 -1.80 -8.90 11.74
CA VAL A 119 -0.77 -9.72 11.09
C VAL A 119 0.30 -8.85 10.44
N VAL A 120 -0.13 -7.86 9.64
CA VAL A 120 0.83 -6.96 8.98
C VAL A 120 1.58 -6.12 10.02
N LEU A 121 0.87 -5.58 11.02
CA LEU A 121 1.51 -4.82 12.10
C LEU A 121 2.56 -5.66 12.84
N ALA A 122 2.26 -6.91 13.19
CA ALA A 122 3.20 -7.79 13.90
C ALA A 122 4.49 -8.03 13.10
N ARG A 123 4.36 -8.25 11.79
CA ARG A 123 5.52 -8.44 10.90
C ARG A 123 6.39 -7.18 10.83
N LEU A 124 5.77 -6.00 10.76
CA LEU A 124 6.49 -4.72 10.70
C LEU A 124 7.22 -4.38 11.99
N LEU A 125 6.61 -4.75 13.12
CA LEU A 125 7.22 -4.63 14.44
C LEU A 125 8.31 -5.69 14.71
N GLY A 126 8.51 -6.64 13.78
CA GLY A 126 9.51 -7.70 13.92
C GLY A 126 9.20 -8.68 15.04
N LEU A 127 7.90 -8.95 15.25
CA LEU A 127 7.43 -9.79 16.35
C LEU A 127 7.58 -11.27 16.04
N ASN A 128 7.74 -12.08 17.10
CA ASN A 128 7.70 -13.54 17.00
C ASN A 128 6.25 -14.07 17.04
N ASP A 129 6.06 -15.35 16.74
CA ASP A 129 4.73 -15.97 16.63
C ASP A 129 3.88 -15.77 17.90
N LEU A 130 4.47 -15.89 19.08
CA LEU A 130 3.75 -15.66 20.35
C LEU A 130 3.28 -14.20 20.50
N GLN A 131 4.10 -13.24 20.10
CA GLN A 131 3.76 -11.82 20.13
C GLN A 131 2.72 -11.47 19.07
N GLU A 132 2.78 -12.10 17.89
CA GLU A 132 1.76 -11.98 16.84
C GLU A 132 0.41 -12.50 17.32
N ASP A 133 0.36 -13.67 17.99
CA ASP A 133 -0.86 -14.20 18.60
C ASP A 133 -1.45 -13.22 19.64
N VAL A 134 -0.61 -12.60 20.47
CA VAL A 134 -1.05 -11.59 21.44
C VAL A 134 -1.60 -10.34 20.75
N ILE A 135 -0.98 -9.88 19.65
CA ILE A 135 -1.52 -8.75 18.86
C ILE A 135 -2.86 -9.14 18.22
N ASN A 136 -2.99 -10.35 17.67
CA ASN A 136 -4.26 -10.83 17.11
C ASN A 136 -5.37 -10.80 18.17
N ILE A 137 -5.09 -11.27 19.39
CA ILE A 137 -6.03 -11.20 20.52
C ILE A 137 -6.35 -9.74 20.88
N ALA A 138 -5.34 -8.86 20.93
CA ALA A 138 -5.56 -7.44 21.25
C ALA A 138 -6.51 -6.78 20.24
N PHE A 139 -6.31 -7.03 18.94
CA PHE A 139 -7.19 -6.53 17.88
C PHE A 139 -8.61 -7.10 18.01
N GLN A 140 -8.74 -8.40 18.25
CA GLN A 140 -10.05 -9.03 18.48
C GLN A 140 -10.79 -8.38 19.67
N ILE A 141 -10.08 -8.12 20.77
CA ILE A 141 -10.65 -7.44 21.94
C ILE A 141 -11.07 -6.00 21.60
N ALA A 142 -10.29 -5.30 20.77
CA ALA A 142 -10.65 -3.96 20.31
C ALA A 142 -11.94 -3.99 19.48
N ASP A 143 -12.06 -4.92 18.54
CA ASP A 143 -13.24 -5.12 17.71
C ASP A 143 -14.49 -5.44 18.54
N ASP A 144 -14.37 -6.40 19.47
CA ASP A 144 -15.48 -6.83 20.35
C ASP A 144 -15.97 -5.68 21.27
N GLN A 145 -15.10 -4.70 21.55
CA GLN A 145 -15.42 -3.53 22.35
C GLN A 145 -15.74 -2.27 21.55
N GLY A 146 -15.65 -2.33 20.22
CA GLY A 146 -15.81 -1.17 19.34
C GLY A 146 -14.76 -0.09 19.56
N LEU A 147 -13.52 -0.48 19.89
CA LEU A 147 -12.39 0.42 20.04
C LEU A 147 -11.70 0.60 18.70
N LEU A 148 -11.78 1.80 18.12
CA LEU A 148 -11.09 2.12 16.87
C LEU A 148 -9.60 2.32 17.12
N LEU A 149 -8.76 1.60 16.38
CA LEU A 149 -7.31 1.76 16.40
C LEU A 149 -6.89 2.58 15.18
N LEU A 150 -6.87 3.90 15.32
CA LEU A 150 -6.52 4.82 14.24
C LEU A 150 -5.02 5.01 14.16
N ASP A 151 -4.37 5.23 15.30
CA ASP A 151 -2.94 5.54 15.39
C ASP A 151 -2.24 4.79 16.53
N PHE A 152 -0.95 5.09 16.75
CA PHE A 152 -0.19 4.46 17.83
C PHE A 152 -0.65 4.84 19.24
N LYS A 153 -1.27 6.01 19.43
CA LYS A 153 -1.78 6.44 20.74
C LYS A 153 -2.94 5.55 21.17
N ASP A 154 -3.80 5.18 20.22
CA ASP A 154 -4.87 4.19 20.42
C ASP A 154 -4.33 2.81 20.78
N PHE A 155 -3.37 2.34 19.99
CA PHE A 155 -2.81 1.00 20.21
C PHE A 155 -2.04 0.91 21.53
N GLU A 156 -1.25 1.94 21.89
CA GLU A 156 -0.58 2.03 23.19
C GLU A 156 -1.59 2.11 24.35
N ALA A 157 -2.76 2.74 24.15
CA ALA A 157 -3.83 2.75 25.16
C ALA A 157 -4.44 1.36 25.33
N LEU A 158 -4.71 0.65 24.23
CA LEU A 158 -5.19 -0.73 24.26
C LEU A 158 -4.20 -1.65 24.98
N LEU A 159 -2.91 -1.61 24.63
CA LEU A 159 -1.90 -2.47 25.26
C LEU A 159 -1.79 -2.22 26.76
N ARG A 160 -1.84 -0.96 27.21
CA ARG A 160 -1.87 -0.62 28.64
C ARG A 160 -3.13 -1.13 29.33
N HIS A 161 -4.29 -0.99 28.69
CA HIS A 161 -5.54 -1.52 29.21
C HIS A 161 -5.49 -3.05 29.39
N LEU A 162 -4.89 -3.76 28.43
CA LEU A 162 -4.71 -5.22 28.53
C LEU A 162 -3.71 -5.62 29.62
N ASP A 163 -2.71 -4.79 29.91
CA ASP A 163 -1.76 -5.03 31.01
C ASP A 163 -2.43 -4.82 32.37
N GLU A 164 -3.26 -3.78 32.52
CA GLU A 164 -3.96 -3.46 33.76
C GLU A 164 -5.17 -4.36 34.04
N ALA A 165 -5.92 -4.74 33.00
CA ALA A 165 -7.17 -5.48 33.11
C ALA A 165 -7.12 -6.90 32.50
N GLY A 166 -5.93 -7.46 32.29
CA GLY A 166 -5.74 -8.74 31.59
C GLY A 166 -6.56 -9.91 32.16
N ASP A 167 -6.70 -9.98 33.48
CA ASP A 167 -7.47 -11.03 34.17
C ASP A 167 -8.96 -11.03 33.76
N THR A 168 -9.51 -9.87 33.38
CA THR A 168 -10.91 -9.76 32.94
C THR A 168 -11.16 -10.40 31.58
N TYR A 169 -10.11 -10.51 30.75
CA TYR A 169 -10.18 -11.09 29.41
C TYR A 169 -9.82 -12.57 29.38
N GLN A 170 -9.19 -13.08 30.44
CA GLN A 170 -8.63 -14.42 30.47
C GLN A 170 -9.65 -15.53 30.16
N ALA A 171 -10.90 -15.37 30.62
CA ALA A 171 -11.94 -16.37 30.42
C ALA A 171 -12.31 -16.58 28.94
N ASN A 172 -12.26 -15.51 28.14
CA ASN A 172 -12.72 -15.54 26.74
C ASN A 172 -11.57 -15.59 25.72
N TYR A 173 -10.41 -15.02 26.06
CA TYR A 173 -9.29 -14.86 25.13
C TYR A 173 -8.01 -15.58 25.58
N GLY A 174 -8.02 -16.20 26.76
CA GLY A 174 -6.84 -16.79 27.36
C GLY A 174 -5.93 -15.75 28.04
N ARG A 175 -4.89 -16.25 28.70
CA ARG A 175 -4.00 -15.40 29.50
C ARG A 175 -3.06 -14.60 28.61
N ILE A 176 -3.12 -13.28 28.74
CA ILE A 176 -2.17 -12.36 28.09
C ILE A 176 -1.04 -12.07 29.08
N ALA A 177 0.20 -12.40 28.73
CA ALA A 177 1.33 -12.24 29.64
C ALA A 177 1.90 -10.80 29.58
N ALA A 178 1.98 -10.12 30.73
CA ALA A 178 2.54 -8.77 30.85
C ALA A 178 3.95 -8.59 30.22
N PRO A 179 4.91 -9.54 30.37
CA PRO A 179 6.20 -9.43 29.69
C PRO A 179 6.11 -9.34 28.16
N THR A 180 5.12 -10.01 27.56
CA THR A 180 4.88 -10.00 26.11
C THR A 180 4.31 -8.66 25.67
N LEU A 181 3.33 -8.11 26.40
CA LEU A 181 2.80 -6.76 26.16
C LEU A 181 3.90 -5.70 26.24
N GLY A 182 4.76 -5.78 27.26
CA GLY A 182 5.91 -4.88 27.41
C GLY A 182 6.91 -4.98 26.25
N ALA A 183 7.11 -6.16 25.68
CA ALA A 183 7.95 -6.34 24.50
C ALA A 183 7.35 -5.69 23.24
N ILE A 184 6.04 -5.87 23.02
CA ILE A 184 5.30 -5.24 21.92
C ILE A 184 5.36 -3.72 22.04
N MET A 185 5.15 -3.18 23.24
CA MET A 185 5.16 -1.72 23.48
C MET A 185 6.53 -1.09 23.19
N ARG A 186 7.63 -1.80 23.47
CA ARG A 186 8.99 -1.39 23.07
C ARG A 186 9.19 -1.43 21.55
N ALA A 187 8.66 -2.45 20.87
CA ALA A 187 8.71 -2.55 19.41
C ALA A 187 7.95 -1.39 18.75
N VAL A 188 6.76 -1.05 19.25
CA VAL A 188 5.97 0.12 18.82
C VAL A 188 6.76 1.41 19.00
N THR A 189 7.40 1.59 20.16
CA THR A 189 8.23 2.77 20.43
C THR A 189 9.41 2.88 19.46
N ALA A 190 10.09 1.77 19.16
CA ALA A 190 11.18 1.73 18.20
C ALA A 190 10.70 2.09 16.79
N PHE A 191 9.55 1.55 16.37
CA PHE A 191 8.97 1.80 15.05
C PHE A 191 8.53 3.26 14.87
N LYS A 192 7.94 3.89 15.91
CA LYS A 192 7.63 5.33 15.92
C LYS A 192 8.88 6.19 15.72
N ARG A 193 10.01 5.79 16.30
CA ARG A 193 11.30 6.50 16.14
C ARG A 193 11.84 6.43 14.71
N GLU A 194 11.46 5.40 13.94
CA GLU A 194 11.75 5.26 12.51
C GLU A 194 10.78 6.07 11.62
N GLY A 195 10.00 7.01 12.20
CA GLY A 195 9.11 7.90 11.45
C GLY A 195 7.73 7.32 11.14
N ALA A 196 7.42 6.11 11.62
CA ALA A 196 6.15 5.42 11.33
C ALA A 196 4.91 6.19 11.78
N ALA A 197 5.02 7.10 12.76
CA ALA A 197 3.88 7.86 13.27
C ALA A 197 3.20 8.71 12.20
N ALA A 198 3.93 9.20 11.19
CA ALA A 198 3.35 9.98 10.10
C ALA A 198 2.46 9.14 9.17
N LEU A 199 2.67 7.82 9.12
CA LEU A 199 1.89 6.91 8.30
C LEU A 199 0.50 6.62 8.88
N PHE A 200 0.29 6.81 10.19
CA PHE A 200 -0.98 6.42 10.83
C PHE A 200 -1.81 7.61 11.29
N GLY A 201 -3.11 7.55 11.00
CA GLY A 201 -4.09 8.56 11.40
C GLY A 201 -5.12 8.85 10.31
N GLU A 202 -6.03 9.79 10.60
CA GLU A 202 -7.09 10.16 9.67
C GLU A 202 -6.86 11.53 8.99
N PRO A 203 -7.37 11.73 7.76
CA PRO A 203 -8.11 10.74 6.98
C PRO A 203 -7.18 9.71 6.35
N ALA A 204 -7.54 8.43 6.49
CA ALA A 204 -6.84 7.34 5.85
C ALA A 204 -7.23 7.25 4.37
N ILE A 205 -6.27 6.87 3.54
CA ILE A 205 -6.49 6.62 2.13
C ILE A 205 -7.23 5.29 1.95
N THR A 206 -8.20 5.27 1.05
CA THR A 206 -8.92 4.05 0.68
C THR A 206 -8.49 3.57 -0.70
N LEU A 207 -8.74 2.29 -1.01
CA LEU A 207 -8.48 1.78 -2.35
C LEU A 207 -9.28 2.54 -3.43
N ASP A 208 -10.51 2.97 -3.12
CA ASP A 208 -11.33 3.77 -4.04
C ASP A 208 -10.66 5.10 -4.40
N ASP A 209 -9.83 5.66 -3.50
CA ASP A 209 -9.07 6.87 -3.79
C ASP A 209 -7.94 6.65 -4.82
N LEU A 210 -7.55 5.40 -5.04
CA LEU A 210 -6.52 5.00 -5.99
C LEU A 210 -7.11 4.48 -7.32
N LEU A 211 -8.37 4.06 -7.33
CA LEU A 211 -9.03 3.48 -8.51
C LEU A 211 -9.71 4.51 -9.42
N ILE A 212 -9.29 5.78 -9.35
CA ILE A 212 -9.95 6.88 -10.06
C ILE A 212 -9.36 7.17 -11.44
N GLN A 213 -10.21 7.69 -12.32
CA GLN A 213 -9.85 8.27 -13.60
C GLN A 213 -9.96 9.80 -13.56
N SER A 214 -9.22 10.45 -14.44
CA SER A 214 -9.35 11.87 -14.75
C SER A 214 -10.63 12.16 -15.53
N ASP A 215 -10.96 13.44 -15.66
CA ASP A 215 -12.13 13.87 -16.43
C ASP A 215 -12.02 13.55 -17.94
N SER A 216 -10.81 13.23 -18.43
CA SER A 216 -10.58 12.77 -19.80
C SER A 216 -10.71 11.25 -19.97
N GLY A 217 -11.06 10.51 -18.91
CA GLY A 217 -11.13 9.04 -18.89
C GLY A 217 -9.77 8.34 -18.77
N ALA A 218 -8.67 9.08 -18.62
CA ALA A 218 -7.36 8.49 -18.38
C ALA A 218 -7.24 8.06 -16.91
N GLY A 219 -6.63 6.92 -16.63
CA GLY A 219 -6.36 6.47 -15.26
C GLY A 219 -5.43 7.44 -14.54
N MET A 220 -5.72 7.78 -13.28
CA MET A 220 -4.83 8.64 -12.51
C MET A 220 -3.49 7.93 -12.25
N ILE A 221 -2.39 8.67 -12.38
CA ILE A 221 -1.06 8.21 -12.00
C ILE A 221 -0.77 8.73 -10.59
N HIS A 222 -0.79 7.84 -9.61
CA HIS A 222 -0.43 8.09 -8.22
C HIS A 222 1.08 7.94 -8.06
N VAL A 223 1.76 9.02 -7.71
CA VAL A 223 3.21 9.03 -7.50
C VAL A 223 3.48 9.27 -6.02
N LEU A 224 3.95 8.25 -5.32
CA LEU A 224 4.43 8.36 -3.95
C LEU A 224 5.88 8.85 -3.95
N ALA A 225 6.12 10.03 -3.38
CA ALA A 225 7.46 10.52 -3.09
C ALA A 225 8.04 9.71 -1.93
N ALA A 226 8.85 8.70 -2.25
CA ALA A 226 9.39 7.75 -1.28
C ALA A 226 10.87 8.00 -0.95
N ASP A 227 11.51 9.05 -1.50
CA ASP A 227 12.95 9.30 -1.35
C ASP A 227 13.39 9.53 0.10
N ARG A 228 12.57 10.22 0.89
CA ARG A 228 12.80 10.40 2.33
C ARG A 228 12.35 9.18 3.12
N LEU A 229 11.15 8.68 2.82
CA LEU A 229 10.53 7.54 3.48
C LEU A 229 11.46 6.32 3.47
N TYR A 230 12.04 6.02 2.32
CA TYR A 230 13.01 4.94 2.16
C TYR A 230 14.26 5.14 3.02
N ARG A 231 14.85 6.33 3.02
CA ARG A 231 16.12 6.61 3.73
C ARG A 231 15.94 6.61 5.25
N GLU A 232 14.82 7.13 5.74
CA GLU A 232 14.57 7.32 7.18
C GLU A 232 13.80 6.15 7.80
N GLY A 233 12.96 5.45 7.03
CA GLY A 233 12.06 4.40 7.53
C GLY A 233 11.80 3.30 6.48
N PRO A 234 12.80 2.49 6.10
CA PRO A 234 12.63 1.43 5.09
C PRO A 234 11.56 0.39 5.48
N LYS A 235 11.39 0.10 6.77
CA LYS A 235 10.28 -0.75 7.25
C LYS A 235 8.92 -0.10 7.05
N VAL A 236 8.82 1.22 7.21
CA VAL A 236 7.58 1.99 6.98
C VAL A 236 7.24 2.00 5.48
N TYR A 237 8.26 2.08 4.62
CA TYR A 237 8.09 1.91 3.19
C TYR A 237 7.53 0.52 2.84
N ALA A 238 8.18 -0.55 3.33
CA ALA A 238 7.71 -1.92 3.10
C ALA A 238 6.29 -2.15 3.64
N ALA A 239 5.95 -1.57 4.80
CA ALA A 239 4.61 -1.58 5.39
C ALA A 239 3.55 -1.07 4.43
N LEU A 240 3.77 0.13 3.89
CA LEU A 240 2.82 0.78 3.00
C LEU A 240 2.58 -0.04 1.73
N LEU A 241 3.64 -0.58 1.15
CA LEU A 241 3.54 -1.39 -0.06
C LEU A 241 2.84 -2.73 0.19
N LEU A 242 3.13 -3.39 1.31
CA LEU A 242 2.48 -4.63 1.71
C LEU A 242 1.00 -4.42 2.03
N TRP A 243 0.67 -3.32 2.72
CA TRP A 243 -0.70 -2.90 2.93
C TRP A 243 -1.42 -2.73 1.60
N LEU A 244 -0.83 -2.00 0.65
CA LEU A 244 -1.44 -1.76 -0.66
C LEU A 244 -1.69 -3.07 -1.42
N LEU A 245 -0.73 -4.00 -1.40
CA LEU A 245 -0.89 -5.33 -1.98
C LEU A 245 -2.03 -6.13 -1.32
N SER A 246 -2.11 -6.06 0.01
CA SER A 246 -3.13 -6.77 0.79
C SER A 246 -4.53 -6.19 0.53
N GLU A 247 -4.66 -4.86 0.51
CA GLU A 247 -5.90 -4.16 0.16
C GLU A 247 -6.38 -4.51 -1.25
N LEU A 248 -5.46 -4.53 -2.22
CA LEU A 248 -5.77 -4.95 -3.59
C LEU A 248 -6.26 -6.40 -3.62
N PHE A 249 -5.64 -7.30 -2.86
CA PHE A 249 -6.08 -8.68 -2.78
C PHE A 249 -7.45 -8.82 -2.11
N GLU A 250 -7.72 -8.10 -1.03
CA GLU A 250 -8.93 -8.27 -0.22
C GLU A 250 -10.13 -7.56 -0.84
N LYS A 251 -9.96 -6.32 -1.31
CA LYS A 251 -11.07 -5.47 -1.76
C LYS A 251 -11.39 -5.58 -3.25
N MET A 252 -10.43 -5.95 -4.10
CA MET A 252 -10.70 -6.07 -5.54
C MET A 252 -11.53 -7.32 -5.85
N PRO A 253 -12.61 -7.21 -6.64
CA PRO A 253 -13.37 -8.38 -7.07
C PRO A 253 -12.57 -9.21 -8.08
N GLU A 254 -12.86 -10.51 -8.16
CA GLU A 254 -12.37 -11.34 -9.27
C GLU A 254 -13.08 -10.94 -10.57
N VAL A 255 -12.33 -10.77 -11.65
CA VAL A 255 -12.82 -10.16 -12.90
C VAL A 255 -12.47 -10.96 -14.16
N GLY A 256 -11.79 -12.10 -14.02
CA GLY A 256 -11.36 -12.90 -15.16
C GLY A 256 -10.32 -12.17 -16.04
N ASP A 257 -10.32 -12.49 -17.34
CA ASP A 257 -9.42 -11.86 -18.30
C ASP A 257 -10.10 -10.63 -18.93
N LEU A 258 -9.68 -9.44 -18.50
CA LEU A 258 -10.12 -8.14 -19.03
C LEU A 258 -9.25 -7.71 -20.22
N ASP A 259 -9.81 -6.87 -21.10
CA ASP A 259 -9.05 -6.24 -22.19
C ASP A 259 -7.99 -5.26 -21.67
N VAL A 260 -8.30 -4.56 -20.58
CA VAL A 260 -7.38 -3.69 -19.84
C VAL A 260 -7.49 -3.97 -18.34
N PRO A 261 -6.38 -3.93 -17.60
CA PRO A 261 -6.41 -4.13 -16.15
C PRO A 261 -7.13 -2.98 -15.43
N LYS A 262 -7.64 -3.28 -14.23
CA LYS A 262 -8.27 -2.30 -13.34
C LYS A 262 -7.27 -1.43 -12.60
N PHE A 263 -6.04 -1.92 -12.39
CA PHE A 263 -5.01 -1.20 -11.66
C PHE A 263 -3.62 -1.74 -11.99
N VAL A 264 -2.60 -0.89 -11.93
CA VAL A 264 -1.19 -1.31 -12.05
C VAL A 264 -0.35 -0.68 -10.96
N LEU A 265 0.50 -1.50 -10.32
CA LEU A 265 1.44 -1.09 -9.29
C LEU A 265 2.88 -1.27 -9.76
N PHE A 266 3.69 -0.22 -9.65
CA PHE A 266 5.13 -0.24 -9.86
C PHE A 266 5.89 -0.07 -8.54
N PHE A 267 6.80 -1.00 -8.29
CA PHE A 267 7.75 -0.94 -7.18
C PHE A 267 9.12 -0.55 -7.72
N ASP A 268 9.52 0.72 -7.58
CA ASP A 268 10.92 1.10 -7.81
C ASP A 268 11.80 0.59 -6.67
N GLU A 269 13.01 0.15 -7.03
CA GLU A 269 13.92 -0.60 -6.17
C GLU A 269 13.21 -1.73 -5.41
N ALA A 270 12.53 -2.59 -6.17
CA ALA A 270 11.76 -3.72 -5.68
C ALA A 270 12.48 -4.65 -4.70
N HIS A 271 13.81 -4.74 -4.75
CA HIS A 271 14.63 -5.56 -3.84
C HIS A 271 14.35 -5.23 -2.36
N LEU A 272 13.97 -3.99 -2.06
CA LEU A 272 13.66 -3.52 -0.71
C LEU A 272 12.43 -4.18 -0.07
N LEU A 273 11.54 -4.76 -0.87
CA LEU A 273 10.42 -5.55 -0.36
C LEU A 273 10.86 -6.92 0.17
N PHE A 274 12.04 -7.38 -0.24
CA PHE A 274 12.51 -8.74 -0.03
C PHE A 274 13.77 -8.81 0.86
N ASP A 275 14.58 -7.75 0.87
CA ASP A 275 15.77 -7.65 1.72
C ASP A 275 15.39 -7.74 3.21
N ASP A 276 16.03 -8.67 3.91
CA ASP A 276 15.80 -8.98 5.34
C ASP A 276 14.33 -9.27 5.72
N ALA A 277 13.48 -9.53 4.73
CA ALA A 277 12.08 -9.88 4.96
C ALA A 277 11.99 -11.30 5.53
N PRO A 278 11.25 -11.51 6.65
CA PRO A 278 11.01 -12.85 7.18
C PRO A 278 10.34 -13.74 6.14
N LYS A 279 10.68 -15.04 6.12
CA LYS A 279 10.09 -16.01 5.17
C LYS A 279 8.55 -15.93 5.06
N PRO A 280 7.78 -15.82 6.16
CA PRO A 280 6.32 -15.70 6.06
C PRO A 280 5.85 -14.46 5.27
N LEU A 281 6.60 -13.36 5.34
CA LEU A 281 6.29 -12.15 4.57
C LEU A 281 6.56 -12.38 3.08
N LEU A 282 7.68 -13.02 2.73
CA LEU A 282 7.99 -13.40 1.35
C LEU A 282 6.89 -14.30 0.75
N ASP A 283 6.48 -15.33 1.50
CA ASP A 283 5.42 -16.26 1.10
C ASP A 283 4.09 -15.53 0.86
N LYS A 284 3.76 -14.54 1.73
CA LYS A 284 2.56 -13.70 1.58
C LYS A 284 2.63 -12.81 0.34
N ILE A 285 3.77 -12.14 0.10
CA ILE A 285 3.96 -11.30 -1.09
C ILE A 285 3.81 -12.16 -2.35
N GLU A 286 4.44 -13.33 -2.40
CA GLU A 286 4.31 -14.27 -3.52
C GLU A 286 2.85 -14.67 -3.76
N GLN A 287 2.15 -15.08 -2.68
CA GLN A 287 0.74 -15.45 -2.76
C GLN A 287 -0.11 -14.31 -3.30
N VAL A 288 0.10 -13.09 -2.80
CA VAL A 288 -0.67 -11.91 -3.23
C VAL A 288 -0.39 -11.60 -4.68
N VAL A 289 0.88 -11.53 -5.11
CA VAL A 289 1.24 -11.30 -6.53
C VAL A 289 0.54 -12.32 -7.43
N ARG A 290 0.55 -13.60 -7.06
CA ARG A 290 -0.13 -14.65 -7.83
C ARG A 290 -1.64 -14.43 -7.94
N LEU A 291 -2.29 -13.99 -6.86
CA LEU A 291 -3.75 -13.91 -6.77
C LEU A 291 -4.32 -12.59 -7.30
N VAL A 292 -3.60 -11.47 -7.22
CA VAL A 292 -4.13 -10.17 -7.70
C VAL A 292 -4.29 -10.11 -9.22
N ARG A 293 -3.64 -11.02 -9.95
CA ARG A 293 -3.82 -11.21 -11.40
C ARG A 293 -5.29 -11.45 -11.78
N SER A 294 -5.99 -12.37 -11.11
CA SER A 294 -7.40 -12.70 -11.40
C SER A 294 -8.36 -11.57 -11.00
N LYS A 295 -7.88 -10.63 -10.18
CA LYS A 295 -8.56 -9.39 -9.78
C LYS A 295 -8.28 -8.21 -10.73
N GLY A 296 -7.56 -8.47 -11.84
CA GLY A 296 -7.29 -7.48 -12.87
C GLY A 296 -6.20 -6.48 -12.48
N VAL A 297 -5.27 -6.87 -11.60
CA VAL A 297 -4.17 -6.02 -11.12
C VAL A 297 -2.84 -6.46 -11.74
N GLY A 298 -2.12 -5.52 -12.34
CA GLY A 298 -0.73 -5.70 -12.76
C GLY A 298 0.25 -5.26 -11.68
N VAL A 299 1.34 -6.00 -11.52
CA VAL A 299 2.41 -5.66 -10.56
C VAL A 299 3.73 -5.70 -11.31
N TYR A 300 4.49 -4.62 -11.25
CA TYR A 300 5.75 -4.45 -11.98
C TYR A 300 6.87 -4.15 -11.00
N PHE A 301 7.85 -5.05 -10.95
CA PHE A 301 9.04 -4.89 -10.12
C PHE A 301 10.13 -4.21 -10.94
N VAL A 302 10.67 -3.11 -10.41
CA VAL A 302 11.77 -2.38 -11.02
C VAL A 302 12.97 -2.49 -10.11
N THR A 303 14.03 -3.14 -10.58
CA THR A 303 15.21 -3.47 -9.76
C THR A 303 16.49 -3.28 -10.56
N GLN A 304 17.64 -3.26 -9.88
CA GLN A 304 18.92 -3.21 -10.55
C GLN A 304 19.32 -4.57 -11.12
N ASN A 305 19.10 -5.63 -10.35
CA ASN A 305 19.46 -6.99 -10.73
C ASN A 305 18.28 -7.95 -10.49
N PRO A 306 17.95 -8.81 -11.47
CA PRO A 306 16.90 -9.82 -11.28
C PRO A 306 17.14 -10.74 -10.07
N LEU A 307 18.40 -11.00 -9.71
CA LEU A 307 18.76 -11.85 -8.57
C LEU A 307 18.38 -11.26 -7.20
N ASP A 308 18.00 -9.99 -7.15
CA ASP A 308 17.53 -9.35 -5.92
C ASP A 308 16.04 -9.67 -5.64
N LEU A 309 15.39 -10.46 -6.51
CA LEU A 309 14.02 -10.91 -6.34
C LEU A 309 13.98 -12.44 -6.12
N PRO A 310 13.07 -12.96 -5.26
CA PRO A 310 12.88 -14.40 -5.10
C PRO A 310 12.51 -15.10 -6.42
N GLU A 311 13.04 -16.31 -6.65
CA GLU A 311 12.77 -17.09 -7.87
C GLU A 311 11.27 -17.35 -8.08
N THR A 312 10.53 -17.56 -7.00
CA THR A 312 9.09 -17.80 -7.05
C THR A 312 8.31 -16.58 -7.54
N VAL A 313 8.73 -15.38 -7.14
CA VAL A 313 8.19 -14.10 -7.63
C VAL A 313 8.58 -13.88 -9.08
N LEU A 314 9.87 -14.07 -9.43
CA LEU A 314 10.37 -13.97 -10.81
C LEU A 314 9.59 -14.87 -11.77
N GLY A 315 9.19 -16.06 -11.33
CA GLY A 315 8.37 -17.00 -12.10
C GLY A 315 6.96 -16.48 -12.42
N GLN A 316 6.44 -15.51 -11.67
CA GLN A 316 5.14 -14.87 -11.93
C GLN A 316 5.23 -13.70 -12.92
N LEU A 317 6.44 -13.21 -13.25
CA LEU A 317 6.63 -12.00 -14.05
C LEU A 317 6.64 -12.33 -15.54
N GLY A 318 5.50 -12.08 -16.21
CA GLY A 318 5.31 -12.42 -17.62
C GLY A 318 5.99 -11.47 -18.59
N ASN A 319 5.89 -10.15 -18.36
CA ASN A 319 6.49 -9.15 -19.25
C ASN A 319 7.88 -8.74 -18.74
N ARG A 320 8.92 -8.86 -19.58
CA ARG A 320 10.32 -8.62 -19.18
C ARG A 320 10.98 -7.54 -20.02
N VAL A 321 11.62 -6.59 -19.33
CA VAL A 321 12.47 -5.56 -19.92
C VAL A 321 13.80 -5.52 -19.17
N GLN A 322 14.87 -5.93 -19.83
CA GLN A 322 16.21 -5.96 -19.28
C GLN A 322 17.07 -4.89 -19.97
N HIS A 323 17.40 -3.84 -19.23
CA HIS A 323 18.42 -2.87 -19.60
C HIS A 323 19.82 -3.41 -19.30
N ALA A 324 20.84 -2.67 -19.73
CA ALA A 324 22.24 -3.06 -19.55
C ALA A 324 22.58 -3.45 -18.10
N LEU A 325 23.36 -4.52 -17.93
CA LEU A 325 24.02 -4.86 -16.67
C LEU A 325 25.53 -4.66 -16.81
N ARG A 326 26.18 -4.27 -15.72
CA ARG A 326 27.64 -4.12 -15.68
C ARG A 326 28.24 -5.37 -15.08
N ALA A 327 29.10 -6.07 -15.82
CA ALA A 327 29.67 -7.35 -15.42
C ALA A 327 31.13 -7.22 -14.94
N PHE A 328 31.36 -6.52 -13.82
CA PHE A 328 32.73 -6.30 -13.31
C PHE A 328 33.17 -7.35 -12.29
N THR A 329 32.21 -7.90 -11.53
CA THR A 329 32.47 -8.87 -10.47
C THR A 329 31.93 -10.26 -10.82
N PRO A 330 32.38 -11.33 -10.13
CA PRO A 330 31.77 -12.65 -10.28
C PRO A 330 30.27 -12.68 -9.96
N ARG A 331 29.82 -11.86 -9.01
CA ARG A 331 28.39 -11.71 -8.70
C ARG A 331 27.65 -11.12 -9.90
N ASP A 332 28.22 -10.12 -10.55
CA ASP A 332 27.61 -9.49 -11.73
C ASP A 332 27.55 -10.46 -12.92
N GLN A 333 28.59 -11.27 -13.13
CA GLN A 333 28.55 -12.30 -14.17
C GLN A 333 27.45 -13.32 -13.91
N LYS A 334 27.25 -13.71 -12.64
CA LYS A 334 26.12 -14.58 -12.26
C LYS A 334 24.79 -13.88 -12.53
N ALA A 335 24.68 -12.58 -12.27
CA ALA A 335 23.49 -11.78 -12.56
C ALA A 335 23.17 -11.73 -14.05
N VAL A 336 24.18 -11.51 -14.90
CA VAL A 336 24.01 -11.51 -16.36
C VAL A 336 23.51 -12.87 -16.85
N ARG A 337 24.13 -13.98 -16.40
CA ARG A 337 23.69 -15.33 -16.77
C ARG A 337 22.27 -15.61 -16.31
N ALA A 338 21.95 -15.27 -15.06
CA ALA A 338 20.61 -15.46 -14.51
C ALA A 338 19.57 -14.67 -15.31
N ALA A 339 19.83 -13.40 -15.61
CA ALA A 339 18.97 -12.56 -16.43
C ALA A 339 18.77 -13.18 -17.83
N ALA A 340 19.86 -13.60 -18.48
CA ALA A 340 19.83 -14.19 -19.82
C ALA A 340 18.99 -15.48 -19.89
N GLN A 341 19.10 -16.34 -18.88
CA GLN A 341 18.36 -17.61 -18.79
C GLN A 341 16.85 -17.41 -18.61
N THR A 342 16.40 -16.23 -18.21
CA THR A 342 14.97 -15.96 -18.04
C THR A 342 14.23 -15.62 -19.32
N PHE A 343 14.95 -15.40 -20.42
CA PHE A 343 14.37 -15.04 -21.70
C PHE A 343 14.05 -16.26 -22.55
N ARG A 344 12.96 -16.17 -23.32
CA ARG A 344 12.74 -17.11 -24.42
C ARG A 344 13.79 -16.89 -25.50
N SER A 345 14.49 -17.96 -25.88
CA SER A 345 15.58 -17.94 -26.83
C SER A 345 15.19 -17.34 -28.19
N ASN A 346 16.09 -16.53 -28.75
CA ASN A 346 16.05 -16.07 -30.14
C ASN A 346 17.41 -16.39 -30.78
N ALA A 347 17.42 -17.13 -31.89
CA ALA A 347 18.65 -17.57 -32.55
C ALA A 347 19.50 -16.38 -33.07
N ALA A 348 18.89 -15.22 -33.28
CA ALA A 348 19.56 -14.01 -33.74
C ALA A 348 20.17 -13.17 -32.60
N VAL A 349 19.91 -13.51 -31.33
CA VAL A 349 20.30 -12.67 -30.18
C VAL A 349 21.06 -13.51 -29.16
N ASP A 350 22.36 -13.23 -29.03
CA ASP A 350 23.13 -13.70 -27.89
C ASP A 350 22.85 -12.81 -26.67
N VAL A 351 21.91 -13.27 -25.84
CA VAL A 351 21.41 -12.50 -24.69
C VAL A 351 22.52 -12.19 -23.69
N GLU A 352 23.41 -13.13 -23.39
CA GLU A 352 24.48 -12.93 -22.39
C GLU A 352 25.44 -11.82 -22.83
N THR A 353 25.84 -11.85 -24.11
CA THR A 353 26.70 -10.82 -24.70
C THR A 353 25.98 -9.48 -24.82
N VAL A 354 24.74 -9.46 -25.33
CA VAL A 354 23.98 -8.23 -25.56
C VAL A 354 23.70 -7.49 -24.26
N ILE A 355 23.31 -8.17 -23.17
CA ILE A 355 23.06 -7.54 -21.86
C ILE A 355 24.21 -6.62 -21.42
N THR A 356 25.46 -6.97 -21.74
CA THR A 356 26.65 -6.22 -21.33
C THR A 356 27.02 -5.07 -22.26
N THR A 357 26.48 -5.05 -23.48
CA THR A 357 26.83 -4.08 -24.54
C THR A 357 25.71 -3.09 -24.87
N LEU A 358 24.51 -3.27 -24.31
CA LEU A 358 23.36 -2.38 -24.45
C LEU A 358 23.71 -0.92 -24.11
N GLY A 359 23.30 0.00 -24.99
CA GLY A 359 23.36 1.43 -24.76
C GLY A 359 22.21 1.96 -23.89
N VAL A 360 22.28 3.25 -23.53
CA VAL A 360 21.22 3.91 -22.74
C VAL A 360 19.93 4.01 -23.55
N GLY A 361 18.85 3.46 -23.00
CA GLY A 361 17.56 3.38 -23.66
C GLY A 361 17.42 2.22 -24.64
N GLU A 362 18.40 1.33 -24.73
CA GLU A 362 18.26 0.01 -25.37
C GLU A 362 17.95 -1.04 -24.30
N ALA A 363 17.16 -2.04 -24.67
CA ALA A 363 16.84 -3.15 -23.77
C ALA A 363 16.62 -4.44 -24.54
N LEU A 364 16.78 -5.55 -23.83
CA LEU A 364 16.28 -6.86 -24.23
C LEU A 364 14.86 -7.03 -23.68
N VAL A 365 13.93 -7.38 -24.56
CA VAL A 365 12.51 -7.45 -24.23
C VAL A 365 11.93 -8.79 -24.63
N SER A 366 11.11 -9.36 -23.73
CA SER A 366 10.23 -10.49 -24.02
C SER A 366 8.90 -10.21 -23.33
N CYS A 367 7.87 -9.99 -24.13
CA CYS A 367 6.51 -9.73 -23.66
C CYS A 367 5.64 -10.98 -23.88
N LEU A 368 4.39 -10.94 -23.43
CA LEU A 368 3.47 -12.06 -23.68
C LEU A 368 2.67 -11.87 -24.97
N ASP A 369 2.54 -12.95 -25.72
CA ASP A 369 1.63 -13.04 -26.87
C ASP A 369 0.16 -13.20 -26.45
N ALA A 370 -0.73 -13.35 -27.43
CA ALA A 370 -2.18 -13.48 -27.19
C ALA A 370 -2.58 -14.73 -26.40
N LYS A 371 -1.71 -15.74 -26.36
CA LYS A 371 -1.91 -16.98 -25.62
C LYS A 371 -1.22 -16.94 -24.25
N GLY A 372 -0.59 -15.81 -23.90
CA GLY A 372 0.16 -15.67 -22.65
C GLY A 372 1.53 -16.34 -22.69
N MET A 373 2.05 -16.69 -23.87
CA MET A 373 3.39 -17.26 -24.03
C MET A 373 4.41 -16.13 -24.21
N PRO A 374 5.59 -16.19 -23.56
CA PRO A 374 6.65 -15.23 -23.83
C PRO A 374 7.05 -15.22 -25.31
N THR A 375 7.18 -14.05 -25.90
CA THR A 375 7.74 -13.87 -27.25
C THR A 375 9.25 -14.13 -27.21
N PRO A 376 9.87 -14.57 -28.31
CA PRO A 376 11.33 -14.59 -28.40
C PRO A 376 11.91 -13.24 -28.02
N VAL A 377 13.05 -13.25 -27.34
CA VAL A 377 13.71 -12.02 -26.90
C VAL A 377 14.16 -11.18 -28.09
N GLU A 378 13.91 -9.88 -28.01
CA GLU A 378 14.33 -8.89 -29.01
C GLU A 378 15.19 -7.81 -28.34
N GLN A 379 16.28 -7.41 -29.01
CA GLN A 379 16.98 -6.19 -28.66
C GLN A 379 16.24 -5.02 -29.32
N ILE A 380 15.76 -4.08 -28.50
CA ILE A 380 15.02 -2.92 -28.99
C ILE A 380 15.60 -1.63 -28.46
N LEU A 381 15.38 -0.56 -29.22
CA LEU A 381 15.45 0.80 -28.68
C LEU A 381 14.07 1.12 -28.06
N LEU A 382 14.06 1.68 -26.85
CA LEU A 382 12.82 1.99 -26.12
C LEU A 382 12.15 3.23 -26.70
N ARG A 383 10.84 3.15 -26.94
CA ARG A 383 10.02 4.31 -27.29
C ARG A 383 10.24 5.41 -26.24
N PRO A 384 10.47 6.68 -26.63
CA PRO A 384 10.60 7.76 -25.67
C PRO A 384 9.22 8.20 -25.13
N PRO A 385 9.16 8.73 -23.90
CA PRO A 385 7.90 9.15 -23.29
C PRO A 385 7.34 10.42 -23.92
N MET A 386 6.02 10.60 -23.81
CA MET A 386 5.30 11.83 -24.14
C MET A 386 5.47 12.91 -23.07
N SER A 387 5.70 12.47 -21.83
CA SER A 387 5.88 13.34 -20.67
C SER A 387 7.34 13.75 -20.43
N ARG A 388 7.56 14.71 -19.53
CA ARG A 388 8.90 15.23 -19.21
C ARG A 388 9.72 14.17 -18.47
N ILE A 389 10.94 13.94 -18.92
CA ILE A 389 11.93 13.12 -18.21
C ILE A 389 12.60 13.98 -17.11
N GLY A 390 12.71 13.43 -15.91
CA GLY A 390 13.29 14.09 -14.75
C GLY A 390 12.25 14.80 -13.87
N PRO A 391 12.67 15.39 -12.75
CA PRO A 391 11.75 15.93 -11.75
C PRO A 391 11.05 17.22 -12.19
N VAL A 392 9.89 17.48 -11.58
CA VAL A 392 9.30 18.83 -11.57
C VAL A 392 10.01 19.72 -10.56
N THR A 393 9.96 21.03 -10.80
CA THR A 393 10.34 22.04 -9.80
C THR A 393 9.34 22.12 -8.66
N ASP A 394 9.74 22.71 -7.52
CA ASP A 394 8.84 22.88 -6.37
C ASP A 394 7.63 23.76 -6.70
N ASP A 395 7.79 24.81 -7.52
CA ASP A 395 6.70 25.67 -7.97
C ASP A 395 5.71 24.92 -8.89
N GLU A 396 6.23 24.10 -9.81
CA GLU A 396 5.41 23.24 -10.67
C GLU A 396 4.63 22.22 -9.82
N ARG A 397 5.29 21.61 -8.83
CA ARG A 397 4.66 20.67 -7.89
C ARG A 397 3.56 21.35 -7.07
N ALA A 398 3.83 22.52 -6.51
CA ALA A 398 2.85 23.30 -5.76
C ALA A 398 1.62 23.63 -6.62
N THR A 399 1.84 24.00 -7.89
CA THR A 399 0.76 24.26 -8.85
C THR A 399 -0.10 23.02 -9.10
N ILE A 400 0.51 21.85 -9.23
CA ILE A 400 -0.20 20.57 -9.43
C ILE A 400 -1.01 20.23 -8.17
N LEU A 401 -0.42 20.34 -6.97
CA LEU A 401 -1.10 20.09 -5.70
C LEU A 401 -2.29 21.03 -5.47
N GLN A 402 -2.16 22.31 -5.84
CA GLN A 402 -3.25 23.28 -5.74
C GLN A 402 -4.48 22.94 -6.60
N ARG A 403 -4.27 22.21 -7.70
CA ARG A 403 -5.31 21.76 -8.64
C ARG A 403 -5.76 20.33 -8.39
N SER A 404 -5.13 19.63 -7.45
CA SER A 404 -5.44 18.24 -7.15
C SER A 404 -6.87 18.08 -6.63
N ARG A 405 -7.54 17.03 -7.08
CA ARG A 405 -8.87 16.62 -6.58
C ARG A 405 -8.86 16.36 -5.06
N TYR A 406 -7.71 16.01 -4.50
CA TYR A 406 -7.57 15.69 -3.07
C TYR A 406 -7.13 16.84 -2.18
N ARG A 407 -6.98 18.04 -2.76
CA ARG A 407 -6.71 19.25 -1.98
C ARG A 407 -7.78 19.45 -0.90
N GLY A 408 -7.32 19.72 0.32
CA GLY A 408 -8.14 19.95 1.50
C GLY A 408 -8.66 18.68 2.17
N ARG A 409 -8.59 17.50 1.52
CA ARG A 409 -9.04 16.25 2.13
C ARG A 409 -7.97 15.70 3.06
N PHE A 410 -6.80 15.35 2.52
CA PHE A 410 -5.73 14.70 3.30
C PHE A 410 -4.80 15.68 4.00
N ASP A 411 -4.90 16.97 3.68
CA ASP A 411 -3.97 18.01 4.14
C ASP A 411 -4.13 18.32 5.65
N THR A 412 -5.29 18.00 6.24
CA THR A 412 -5.56 18.25 7.67
C THR A 412 -5.78 16.94 8.40
N LEU A 413 -5.13 16.78 9.56
CA LEU A 413 -5.38 15.65 10.46
C LEU A 413 -6.78 15.77 11.07
N VAL A 414 -7.47 14.63 11.13
CA VAL A 414 -8.76 14.51 11.81
C VAL A 414 -8.55 13.65 13.05
N ASP A 415 -8.87 14.21 14.22
CA ASP A 415 -8.84 13.50 15.51
C ASP A 415 -10.29 13.17 15.89
N ARG A 416 -10.68 11.90 15.71
CA ARG A 416 -12.01 11.40 16.10
C ARG A 416 -11.92 10.68 17.43
N GLU A 417 -13.07 10.45 18.08
CA GLU A 417 -13.10 9.62 19.28
C GLU A 417 -12.68 8.17 18.93
N SER A 418 -11.56 7.72 19.49
CA SER A 418 -10.96 6.41 19.23
C SER A 418 -10.68 5.65 20.52
N ALA A 419 -9.90 4.55 20.44
CA ALA A 419 -9.64 3.70 21.60
C ALA A 419 -9.04 4.49 22.77
N TYR A 420 -8.15 5.44 22.50
CA TYR A 420 -7.55 6.26 23.55
C TYR A 420 -8.59 7.03 24.36
N GLU A 421 -9.48 7.77 23.71
CA GLU A 421 -10.49 8.63 24.35
C GLU A 421 -11.47 7.77 25.16
N LEU A 422 -11.93 6.66 24.59
CA LEU A 422 -12.87 5.75 25.24
C LEU A 422 -12.26 5.07 26.46
N LEU A 423 -11.04 4.55 26.35
CA LEU A 423 -10.34 3.89 27.46
C LEU A 423 -10.00 4.88 28.58
N LYS A 424 -9.52 6.08 28.22
CA LYS A 424 -9.26 7.16 29.19
C LYS A 424 -10.53 7.55 29.95
N SER A 425 -11.63 7.76 29.23
CA SER A 425 -12.93 8.06 29.84
C SER A 425 -13.40 6.96 30.80
N ARG A 426 -13.24 5.68 30.42
CA ARG A 426 -13.57 4.53 31.29
C ARG A 426 -12.71 4.50 32.56
N ALA A 427 -11.41 4.73 32.44
CA ALA A 427 -10.48 4.77 33.58
C ALA A 427 -10.84 5.90 34.56
N GLU A 428 -11.13 7.10 34.05
CA GLU A 428 -11.56 8.24 34.86
C GLU A 428 -12.90 7.99 35.57
N HIS A 429 -13.86 7.32 34.91
CA HIS A 429 -15.13 6.92 35.53
C HIS A 429 -14.92 5.88 36.64
N ALA A 430 -14.08 4.87 36.41
CA ALA A 430 -13.76 3.87 37.43
C ALA A 430 -13.07 4.50 38.65
N GLN A 431 -12.16 5.44 38.44
CA GLN A 431 -11.51 6.20 39.53
C GLN A 431 -12.51 7.06 40.31
N LYS A 432 -13.46 7.73 39.65
CA LYS A 432 -14.52 8.52 40.32
C LYS A 432 -15.46 7.65 41.16
N ILE A 433 -15.81 6.45 40.68
CA ILE A 433 -16.64 5.49 41.43
C ILE A 433 -15.87 4.99 42.66
N ASN A 434 -14.59 4.65 42.51
CA ASN A 434 -13.75 4.14 43.62
C ASN A 434 -13.31 5.24 44.61
N ALA A 435 -13.27 6.51 44.18
CA ALA A 435 -12.97 7.66 45.04
C ALA A 435 -14.19 8.20 45.80
N THR A 436 -15.39 7.68 45.52
CA THR A 436 -16.57 7.99 46.34
C THR A 436 -16.50 7.10 47.59
N PRO A 437 -16.35 7.65 48.80
CA PRO A 437 -16.32 6.84 50.01
C PRO A 437 -17.63 6.04 50.09
N PRO A 438 -17.62 4.78 50.55
CA PRO A 438 -18.87 4.11 50.92
C PRO A 438 -19.63 5.05 51.87
N PRO A 439 -20.96 5.21 51.73
CA PRO A 439 -21.72 6.06 52.64
C PRO A 439 -21.35 5.64 54.05
N ALA A 440 -20.81 6.58 54.82
CA ALA A 440 -20.42 6.34 56.20
C ALA A 440 -21.62 5.68 56.87
N ILE A 441 -21.44 4.45 57.35
CA ILE A 441 -22.43 3.77 58.17
C ILE A 441 -22.47 4.58 59.47
N GLY A 442 -23.31 5.61 59.45
CA GLY A 442 -23.59 6.46 60.59
C GLY A 442 -24.11 5.56 61.70
N GLN A 443 -23.39 5.59 62.81
CA GLN A 443 -23.83 5.02 64.07
C GLN A 443 -25.26 5.49 64.35
N THR A 444 -26.15 4.54 64.56
CA THR A 444 -27.52 4.72 65.02
C THR A 444 -27.60 5.63 66.24
N PRO A 445 -28.46 6.67 66.21
CA PRO A 445 -29.18 7.09 67.40
C PRO A 445 -30.62 6.60 67.28
N SER A 446 -31.03 5.78 68.25
CA SER A 446 -32.40 5.38 68.48
C SER A 446 -33.28 6.61 68.75
N HIS A 447 -34.27 6.87 67.89
CA HIS A 447 -35.67 7.15 68.26
C HIS A 447 -36.49 7.46 66.98
N ALA A 448 -37.56 6.70 66.77
CA ALA A 448 -38.68 7.00 65.88
C ALA A 448 -39.90 7.37 66.74
N PRO A 449 -40.94 8.11 66.27
CA PRO A 449 -41.71 7.85 65.02
C PRO A 449 -42.08 9.16 64.24
N ALA A 450 -42.72 9.25 63.06
CA ALA A 450 -43.52 8.42 62.15
C ALA A 450 -43.59 9.08 60.73
N ARG A 451 -44.14 8.36 59.73
CA ARG A 451 -44.49 8.73 58.32
C ARG A 451 -43.33 8.73 57.30
N THR A 452 -43.37 8.12 56.12
CA THR A 452 -44.44 7.53 55.28
C THR A 452 -43.80 6.38 54.47
N ARG A 453 -44.42 5.20 54.41
CA ARG A 453 -43.92 4.04 53.64
C ARG A 453 -44.11 4.27 52.14
N GLN A 454 -43.03 4.37 51.37
CA GLN A 454 -43.01 3.94 49.97
C GLN A 454 -42.87 2.41 49.93
N THR A 455 -43.59 1.75 49.04
CA THR A 455 -43.61 0.29 48.97
C THR A 455 -42.42 -0.24 48.16
N PRO A 456 -41.91 -1.46 48.43
CA PRO A 456 -40.74 -2.03 47.75
C PRO A 456 -40.84 -2.15 46.22
N ILE A 457 -42.05 -2.00 45.68
CA ILE A 457 -42.35 -2.10 44.25
C ILE A 457 -41.97 -0.81 43.51
N GLU A 458 -42.10 0.37 44.13
CA GLU A 458 -41.79 1.65 43.47
C GLU A 458 -40.27 1.88 43.32
N ALA A 459 -39.46 1.39 44.28
CA ALA A 459 -38.00 1.47 44.21
C ALA A 459 -37.41 0.51 43.15
N PHE A 460 -38.07 -0.62 42.89
CA PHE A 460 -37.65 -1.59 41.87
C PHE A 460 -38.03 -1.14 40.45
N ILE A 461 -39.18 -0.47 40.29
CA ILE A 461 -39.59 0.11 39.00
C ILE A 461 -38.68 1.28 38.59
N GLY A 462 -38.24 2.11 39.54
CA GLY A 462 -37.38 3.27 39.26
C GLY A 462 -35.93 2.92 38.88
N SER A 463 -35.45 1.72 39.21
CA SER A 463 -34.12 1.20 38.81
C SER A 463 -34.21 0.35 37.55
N ALA A 464 -35.26 -0.45 37.38
CA ALA A 464 -35.53 -1.21 36.16
C ALA A 464 -35.82 -0.30 34.95
N ALA A 465 -36.59 0.77 35.12
CA ALA A 465 -36.89 1.72 34.04
C ALA A 465 -35.63 2.48 33.53
N ARG A 466 -34.62 2.70 34.39
CA ARG A 466 -33.34 3.31 34.01
C ARG A 466 -32.38 2.34 33.31
N ALA A 467 -32.41 1.07 33.67
CA ALA A 467 -31.62 0.03 33.00
C ALA A 467 -32.21 -0.35 31.63
N ILE A 468 -33.54 -0.40 31.51
CA ILE A 468 -34.25 -0.78 30.29
C ILE A 468 -34.18 0.34 29.22
N GLY A 469 -34.21 1.62 29.63
CA GLY A 469 -34.10 2.76 28.71
C GLY A 469 -32.75 2.90 27.98
N SER A 470 -31.65 2.47 28.59
CA SER A 470 -30.30 2.60 28.00
C SER A 470 -29.91 1.44 27.08
N GLN A 471 -30.50 0.25 27.25
CA GLN A 471 -30.27 -0.90 26.37
C GLN A 471 -31.21 -0.95 25.16
N LEU A 472 -32.50 -0.62 25.31
CA LEU A 472 -33.46 -0.66 24.19
C LEU A 472 -33.23 0.46 23.16
N GLY A 473 -32.76 1.64 23.59
CA GLY A 473 -32.40 2.73 22.68
C GLY A 473 -31.23 2.39 21.75
N ARG A 474 -30.26 1.59 22.22
CA ARG A 474 -29.08 1.17 21.43
C ARG A 474 -29.40 0.06 20.42
N GLN A 475 -30.40 -0.78 20.67
CA GLN A 475 -30.82 -1.82 19.72
C GLN A 475 -31.74 -1.28 18.61
N LEU A 476 -32.63 -0.32 18.92
CA LEU A 476 -33.51 0.28 17.91
C LEU A 476 -32.74 1.09 16.85
N ILE A 477 -31.68 1.81 17.26
CA ILE A 477 -30.81 2.56 16.34
C ILE A 477 -30.06 1.63 15.38
N ARG A 478 -29.68 0.41 15.80
CA ARG A 478 -29.07 -0.60 14.90
C ARG A 478 -30.07 -1.20 13.89
N SER A 479 -31.34 -1.39 14.26
CA SER A 479 -32.33 -1.97 13.34
C SER A 479 -32.75 -1.02 12.21
N VAL A 480 -32.80 0.29 12.48
CA VAL A 480 -33.19 1.30 11.48
C VAL A 480 -32.04 1.57 10.49
N LEU A 481 -30.79 1.59 10.97
CA LEU A 481 -29.61 1.78 10.10
C LEU A 481 -29.22 0.51 9.31
N GLY A 482 -29.58 -0.68 9.78
CA GLY A 482 -29.34 -1.94 9.07
C GLY A 482 -30.29 -2.20 7.88
N SER A 483 -31.45 -1.53 7.81
CA SER A 483 -32.43 -1.73 6.72
C SER A 483 -32.22 -0.81 5.50
N LEU A 484 -31.27 0.13 5.58
CA LEU A 484 -30.92 1.07 4.49
C LEU A 484 -29.70 0.62 3.66
N LYS A 485 -29.20 -0.60 3.87
CA LYS A 485 -28.21 -1.24 3.00
C LYS A 485 -28.72 -2.62 2.57
N ARG A 486 -29.53 -2.63 1.51
CA ARG A 486 -29.60 -3.73 0.55
C ARG A 486 -29.46 -3.17 -0.84
#